data_AF-A0A2V0P9M6-F1
#
_entry.id   AF-A0A2V0P9M6-F1
#
_cell.length_a   1.000
_cell.length_b   1.000
_cell.length_c   1.000
_cell.angle_alpha   90.00
_cell.angle_beta   90.00
_cell.angle_gamma   90.00
#
_symmetry.space_group_name_H-M   'P 1'
#
loop_
_entity.id
_entity.type
_entity.pdbx_description
1 polymer ?
#
loop_
_entity_poly.entity_id
_entity_poly.type
_entity_poly.pdbx_seq_one_letter_code
_entity_poly.pdbx_strand_id
1 'polypeptide(L)'
;MAQRQGALLLLRRGMAVCSRCSAGGSAGALAGSEGAAQQAWRALGRGGCGAQRAWSSLRAAPGRDAAGAWRSFASRLHATLAAEANGAAGAAAGAAAASAGAAAAAGPPGAALAAGVPDAARRAMAWWLGGCTAWVFAMVVIGGVTRLTRSGLSMTDWKFTGERPPLTQADWEAEFEKYKQSPEFRLAHSHMGVEDFKFIFWWEYGHRMWGRVLGLVFALPTAAFAVKGAVNGPLAGRLGLLFAMGGAQGLVGWWMVRSGLEEPEDRHAVPRVSPYRLAAHLTSAFAIYATLAWTTLTLAAPASALAAAPPAAAAAAAALRRRALPLAALVGVTAVSGAFVAGKDAGRAFNTFPKMNGQWVPDDYFSGLPPLRNAFENTAAVQLHHRALALTTLAAVAALFASSRGAPLPAAPRRWLAALAAATGAQVALGITTLLLHVPVPLGAAHQAGAMLVFASALGLLHSVRPAAASRAARAVSRAAPPLGLAATAAVGYAVTQMK
;
A
#
# COMPACT_ATOMS: atom_id res chain seq x y z
N MET A 1 42.22 15.87 4.24
CA MET A 1 43.08 14.68 4.43
C MET A 1 42.41 13.52 5.20
N ALA A 2 41.42 13.76 6.07
CA ALA A 2 40.74 12.69 6.82
C ALA A 2 39.84 11.73 5.99
N GLN A 3 39.26 12.18 4.86
CA GLN A 3 38.46 11.32 3.98
C GLN A 3 39.28 10.32 3.12
N ARG A 4 40.58 10.56 2.92
CA ARG A 4 41.45 9.63 2.18
C ARG A 4 41.93 8.46 3.03
N GLN A 5 42.01 8.62 4.36
CA GLN A 5 42.48 7.55 5.26
C GLN A 5 41.39 6.50 5.55
N GLY A 6 40.10 6.87 5.56
CA GLY A 6 38.98 5.94 5.75
C GLY A 6 38.78 4.94 4.60
N ALA A 7 38.95 5.39 3.34
CA ALA A 7 38.84 4.53 2.16
C ALA A 7 40.00 3.52 2.04
N LEU A 8 41.21 3.90 2.48
CA LEU A 8 42.38 3.02 2.53
C LEU A 8 42.29 1.94 3.63
N LEU A 9 41.55 2.19 4.71
CA LEU A 9 41.30 1.24 5.79
C LEU A 9 40.28 0.15 5.41
N LEU A 10 39.26 0.51 4.62
CA LEU A 10 38.29 -0.44 4.04
C LEU A 10 38.92 -1.32 2.95
N LEU A 11 39.82 -0.75 2.13
CA LEU A 11 40.59 -1.49 1.12
C LEU A 11 41.65 -2.43 1.73
N ARG A 12 42.28 -2.04 2.86
CA ARG A 12 43.21 -2.93 3.59
C ARG A 12 42.51 -4.12 4.25
N ARG A 13 41.27 -3.94 4.76
CA ARG A 13 40.47 -5.06 5.31
C ARG A 13 39.98 -6.03 4.23
N GLY A 14 39.70 -5.52 3.02
CA GLY A 14 39.37 -6.37 1.86
C GLY A 14 40.58 -7.14 1.29
N MET A 15 41.79 -6.56 1.33
CA MET A 15 43.00 -7.21 0.83
C MET A 15 43.60 -8.26 1.79
N ALA A 16 43.39 -8.15 3.11
CA ALA A 16 43.87 -9.13 4.09
C ALA A 16 43.17 -10.50 3.98
N VAL A 17 41.97 -10.56 3.39
CA VAL A 17 41.26 -11.81 3.09
C VAL A 17 41.81 -12.48 1.83
N CYS A 18 42.40 -11.70 0.91
CA CYS A 18 42.90 -12.21 -0.36
C CYS A 18 44.35 -12.74 -0.27
N SER A 19 45.19 -12.23 0.64
CA SER A 19 46.61 -12.64 0.72
C SER A 19 46.89 -13.87 1.61
N ARG A 20 45.88 -14.51 2.22
CA ARG A 20 46.05 -15.79 2.93
C ARG A 20 45.64 -17.02 2.11
N CYS A 21 45.24 -16.85 0.86
CA CYS A 21 44.86 -17.96 -0.03
C CYS A 21 46.00 -18.45 -0.95
N SER A 22 47.23 -17.91 -0.87
CA SER A 22 48.33 -18.31 -1.75
C SER A 22 49.49 -19.05 -1.06
N ALA A 23 49.34 -19.49 0.18
CA ALA A 23 50.32 -20.34 0.84
C ALA A 23 49.62 -21.56 1.45
N GLY A 24 49.83 -22.72 0.84
CA GLY A 24 49.24 -23.99 1.26
C GLY A 24 49.82 -24.48 2.60
N GLY A 25 48.97 -25.12 3.40
CA GLY A 25 49.38 -25.80 4.63
C GLY A 25 48.20 -26.17 5.53
N SER A 26 47.68 -27.38 5.35
CA SER A 26 46.96 -28.26 6.29
C SER A 26 45.94 -27.72 7.32
N ALA A 27 44.78 -28.39 7.27
CA ALA A 27 43.90 -28.82 8.36
C ALA A 27 42.88 -27.84 8.98
N GLY A 28 41.61 -28.22 8.81
CA GLY A 28 40.66 -28.28 9.93
C GLY A 28 39.58 -27.20 10.00
N ALA A 29 38.35 -27.63 9.71
CA ALA A 29 37.07 -27.02 10.13
C ALA A 29 36.76 -25.59 9.65
N LEU A 30 35.82 -25.47 8.70
CA LEU A 30 34.77 -24.44 8.60
C LEU A 30 33.96 -24.66 7.30
N ALA A 31 33.20 -25.77 7.25
CA ALA A 31 32.19 -25.96 6.22
C ALA A 31 30.91 -25.25 6.66
N GLY A 32 30.45 -24.23 5.91
CA GLY A 32 29.12 -23.65 6.16
C GLY A 32 28.71 -22.38 5.42
N SER A 33 29.63 -21.55 4.90
CA SER A 33 29.24 -20.23 4.35
C SER A 33 29.82 -19.87 2.98
N GLU A 34 30.73 -20.66 2.41
CA GLU A 34 31.37 -20.34 1.11
C GLU A 34 30.53 -20.73 -0.12
N GLY A 35 29.62 -21.69 0.00
CA GLY A 35 28.77 -22.13 -1.12
C GLY A 35 27.71 -21.11 -1.57
N ALA A 36 27.19 -20.30 -0.66
CA ALA A 36 26.09 -19.38 -0.93
C ALA A 36 26.53 -18.12 -1.69
N ALA A 37 27.73 -17.60 -1.39
CA ALA A 37 28.29 -16.45 -2.10
C ALA A 37 28.69 -16.81 -3.55
N GLN A 38 29.17 -18.05 -3.75
CA GLN A 38 29.55 -18.55 -5.08
C GLN A 38 28.33 -18.85 -5.96
N GLN A 39 27.21 -19.28 -5.37
CA GLN A 39 25.94 -19.46 -6.08
C GLN A 39 25.25 -18.12 -6.39
N ALA A 40 25.31 -17.14 -5.50
CA ALA A 40 24.79 -15.79 -5.74
C ALA A 40 25.52 -15.08 -6.90
N TRP A 41 26.82 -15.31 -7.06
CA TRP A 41 27.61 -14.77 -8.19
C TRP A 41 27.32 -15.48 -9.52
N ARG A 42 26.99 -16.78 -9.50
CA ARG A 42 26.60 -17.53 -10.71
C ARG A 42 25.18 -17.18 -11.18
N ALA A 43 24.27 -16.84 -10.26
CA ALA A 43 22.90 -16.42 -10.59
C ALA A 43 22.80 -15.06 -11.31
N LEU A 44 23.82 -14.20 -11.18
CA LEU A 44 23.98 -12.95 -11.94
C LEU A 44 24.56 -13.16 -13.37
N GLY A 45 24.71 -14.42 -13.78
CA GLY A 45 25.42 -14.86 -14.99
C GLY A 45 24.69 -14.68 -16.32
N ARG A 46 24.37 -13.45 -16.71
CA ARG A 46 24.28 -13.07 -18.15
C ARG A 46 25.05 -11.80 -18.54
N GLY A 47 25.56 -11.02 -17.59
CA GLY A 47 26.42 -9.85 -17.84
C GLY A 47 27.94 -10.08 -17.66
N GLY A 48 28.33 -11.26 -17.14
CA GLY A 48 29.67 -11.52 -16.61
C GLY A 48 30.83 -11.34 -17.61
N CYS A 49 30.66 -11.69 -18.89
CA CYS A 49 31.76 -11.62 -19.85
C CYS A 49 32.18 -10.19 -20.22
N GLY A 50 31.30 -9.19 -20.06
CA GLY A 50 31.61 -7.78 -20.38
C GLY A 50 32.52 -7.14 -19.33
N ALA A 51 32.15 -7.28 -18.05
CA ALA A 51 32.89 -6.72 -16.93
C ALA A 51 34.26 -7.40 -16.71
N GLN A 52 34.35 -8.72 -16.95
CA GLN A 52 35.62 -9.46 -16.86
C GLN A 52 36.63 -9.05 -17.93
N ARG A 53 36.16 -8.84 -19.18
CA ARG A 53 37.01 -8.35 -20.29
C ARG A 53 37.49 -6.91 -20.10
N ALA A 54 36.65 -6.06 -19.51
CA ALA A 54 37.00 -4.67 -19.19
C ALA A 54 38.02 -4.58 -18.02
N TRP A 55 37.95 -5.49 -17.05
CA TRP A 55 38.91 -5.58 -15.96
C TRP A 55 40.26 -6.16 -16.40
N SER A 56 40.29 -7.10 -17.36
CA SER A 56 41.55 -7.60 -17.93
C SER A 56 42.32 -6.53 -18.71
N SER A 57 41.64 -5.61 -19.40
CA SER A 57 42.29 -4.47 -20.07
C SER A 57 42.95 -3.47 -19.11
N LEU A 58 42.45 -3.36 -17.87
CA LEU A 58 43.05 -2.52 -16.82
C LEU A 58 44.35 -3.11 -16.25
N ARG A 59 44.51 -4.44 -16.29
CA ARG A 59 45.73 -5.13 -15.85
C ARG A 59 46.85 -5.12 -16.89
N ALA A 60 46.56 -4.80 -18.15
CA ALA A 60 47.52 -4.88 -19.26
C ALA A 60 48.15 -3.53 -19.66
N ALA A 61 47.87 -2.43 -18.95
CA ALA A 61 48.38 -1.10 -19.28
C ALA A 61 49.45 -0.64 -18.27
N PRO A 62 50.75 -0.88 -18.50
CA PRO A 62 51.80 -0.26 -17.72
C PRO A 62 52.00 1.18 -18.21
N GLY A 63 51.76 2.14 -17.32
CA GLY A 63 52.36 3.47 -17.39
C GLY A 63 51.83 4.43 -18.46
N ARG A 64 50.57 4.88 -18.35
CA ARG A 64 50.10 6.26 -18.66
C ARG A 64 48.63 6.42 -18.24
N ASP A 65 48.37 7.49 -17.48
CA ASP A 65 47.08 7.97 -16.95
C ASP A 65 46.09 6.91 -16.41
N ALA A 66 46.39 6.39 -15.21
CA ALA A 66 45.48 5.54 -14.45
C ALA A 66 44.11 6.19 -14.18
N ALA A 67 44.03 7.53 -14.09
CA ALA A 67 42.76 8.23 -13.89
C ALA A 67 41.90 8.22 -15.17
N GLY A 68 42.51 8.30 -16.35
CA GLY A 68 41.86 8.12 -17.64
C GLY A 68 41.30 6.70 -17.83
N ALA A 69 42.08 5.69 -17.45
CA ALA A 69 41.65 4.29 -17.49
C ALA A 69 40.48 4.02 -16.54
N TRP A 70 40.51 4.58 -15.32
CA TRP A 70 39.40 4.50 -14.36
C TRP A 70 38.14 5.22 -14.84
N ARG A 71 38.27 6.40 -15.45
CA ARG A 71 37.13 7.12 -16.05
C ARG A 71 36.49 6.33 -17.20
N SER A 72 37.31 5.70 -18.05
CA SER A 72 36.83 4.85 -19.15
C SER A 72 36.18 3.55 -18.67
N PHE A 73 36.69 2.97 -17.57
CA PHE A 73 36.07 1.79 -16.95
C PHE A 73 34.72 2.15 -16.31
N ALA A 74 34.66 3.25 -15.55
CA ALA A 74 33.43 3.73 -14.95
C ALA A 74 32.36 4.06 -15.99
N SER A 75 32.74 4.70 -17.10
CA SER A 75 31.79 5.04 -18.18
C SER A 75 31.27 3.79 -18.90
N ARG A 76 32.12 2.79 -19.16
CA ARG A 76 31.70 1.52 -19.77
C ARG A 76 30.84 0.67 -18.85
N LEU A 77 31.16 0.63 -17.55
CA LEU A 77 30.35 -0.04 -16.54
C LEU A 77 28.96 0.62 -16.44
N HIS A 78 28.92 1.95 -16.40
CA HIS A 78 27.67 2.71 -16.38
C HIS A 78 26.84 2.49 -17.65
N ALA A 79 27.46 2.46 -18.83
CA ALA A 79 26.78 2.16 -20.09
C ALA A 79 26.23 0.72 -20.15
N THR A 80 26.96 -0.25 -19.59
CA THR A 80 26.54 -1.66 -19.56
C THR A 80 25.38 -1.87 -18.59
N LEU A 81 25.44 -1.28 -17.41
CA LEU A 81 24.36 -1.31 -16.42
C LEU A 81 23.11 -0.57 -16.93
N ALA A 82 23.28 0.54 -17.65
CA ALA A 82 22.18 1.25 -18.30
C ALA A 82 21.53 0.42 -19.43
N ALA A 83 22.33 -0.32 -20.22
CA ALA A 83 21.83 -1.21 -21.25
C ALA A 83 21.06 -2.42 -20.67
N GLU A 84 21.54 -3.01 -19.57
CA GLU A 84 20.85 -4.09 -18.87
C GLU A 84 19.55 -3.62 -18.20
N ALA A 85 19.55 -2.42 -17.60
CA ALA A 85 18.34 -1.81 -17.05
C ALA A 85 17.30 -1.52 -18.15
N ASN A 86 17.74 -1.04 -19.31
CA ASN A 86 16.88 -0.82 -20.48
C ASN A 86 16.37 -2.14 -21.09
N GLY A 87 17.19 -3.20 -21.08
CA GLY A 87 16.79 -4.54 -21.54
C GLY A 87 15.75 -5.19 -20.61
N ALA A 88 15.92 -5.07 -19.29
CA ALA A 88 14.95 -5.51 -18.30
C ALA A 88 13.62 -4.72 -18.39
N ALA A 89 13.72 -3.40 -18.61
CA ALA A 89 12.55 -2.56 -18.89
C ALA A 89 11.85 -2.95 -20.21
N GLY A 90 12.61 -3.31 -21.24
CA GLY A 90 12.08 -3.80 -22.52
C GLY A 90 11.37 -5.15 -22.42
N ALA A 91 11.92 -6.10 -21.65
CA ALA A 91 11.31 -7.40 -21.41
C ALA A 91 10.01 -7.28 -20.58
N ALA A 92 10.00 -6.40 -19.56
CA ALA A 92 8.80 -6.07 -18.80
C ALA A 92 7.74 -5.37 -19.68
N ALA A 93 8.16 -4.50 -20.60
CA ALA A 93 7.27 -3.86 -21.58
C ALA A 93 6.69 -4.88 -22.59
N GLY A 94 7.47 -5.88 -23.00
CA GLY A 94 7.01 -6.97 -23.89
C GLY A 94 5.97 -7.88 -23.24
N ALA A 95 6.17 -8.28 -21.98
CA ALA A 95 5.19 -9.05 -21.22
C ALA A 95 3.89 -8.24 -20.94
N ALA A 96 4.04 -6.94 -20.65
CA ALA A 96 2.92 -6.02 -20.52
C ALA A 96 2.13 -5.86 -21.84
N ALA A 97 2.82 -5.78 -22.98
CA ALA A 97 2.21 -5.71 -24.30
C ALA A 97 1.44 -6.99 -24.68
N ALA A 98 1.96 -8.17 -24.34
CA ALA A 98 1.28 -9.45 -24.55
C ALA A 98 0.00 -9.58 -23.69
N SER A 99 0.05 -9.17 -22.42
CA SER A 99 -1.12 -9.11 -21.54
C SER A 99 -2.17 -8.08 -22.00
N ALA A 100 -1.73 -6.97 -22.59
CA ALA A 100 -2.58 -5.95 -23.17
C ALA A 100 -3.25 -6.40 -24.48
N GLY A 101 -2.58 -7.27 -25.25
CA GLY A 101 -3.15 -7.93 -26.44
C GLY A 101 -4.32 -8.85 -26.09
N ALA A 102 -4.18 -9.65 -25.04
CA ALA A 102 -5.26 -10.51 -24.52
C ALA A 102 -6.44 -9.69 -23.94
N ALA A 103 -6.16 -8.57 -23.27
CA ALA A 103 -7.18 -7.67 -22.73
C ALA A 103 -7.96 -6.87 -23.81
N ALA A 104 -7.36 -6.65 -24.99
CA ALA A 104 -7.98 -5.90 -26.09
C ALA A 104 -9.05 -6.69 -26.86
N ALA A 105 -9.05 -8.03 -26.75
CA ALA A 105 -10.05 -8.92 -27.35
C ALA A 105 -11.34 -9.04 -26.53
N ALA A 106 -11.31 -8.68 -25.24
CA ALA A 106 -12.50 -8.65 -24.38
C ALA A 106 -13.24 -7.30 -24.51
N GLY A 107 -14.56 -7.32 -24.64
CA GLY A 107 -15.42 -6.12 -24.65
C GLY A 107 -15.28 -5.23 -23.39
N PRO A 108 -16.10 -4.18 -23.22
CA PRO A 108 -16.00 -3.31 -22.04
C PRO A 108 -15.99 -4.16 -20.76
N PRO A 109 -15.00 -3.99 -19.85
CA PRO A 109 -14.73 -4.95 -18.79
C PRO A 109 -15.92 -5.16 -17.86
N GLY A 110 -16.85 -4.20 -17.77
CA GLY A 110 -18.07 -4.35 -16.98
C GLY A 110 -19.14 -5.23 -17.60
N ALA A 111 -19.32 -5.20 -18.93
CA ALA A 111 -20.26 -6.08 -19.62
C ALA A 111 -19.75 -7.52 -19.65
N ALA A 112 -18.43 -7.71 -19.74
CA ALA A 112 -17.79 -9.02 -19.73
C ALA A 112 -18.03 -9.78 -18.41
N LEU A 113 -18.04 -9.10 -17.25
CA LEU A 113 -18.28 -9.74 -15.95
C LEU A 113 -19.73 -10.25 -15.78
N ALA A 114 -20.68 -9.67 -16.51
CA ALA A 114 -22.10 -10.02 -16.40
C ALA A 114 -22.61 -10.87 -17.58
N ALA A 115 -21.80 -11.03 -18.63
CA ALA A 115 -22.19 -11.71 -19.87
C ALA A 115 -22.56 -13.19 -19.63
N GLY A 116 -23.75 -13.61 -20.04
CA GLY A 116 -24.22 -14.99 -19.90
C GLY A 116 -24.54 -15.42 -18.47
N VAL A 117 -24.40 -14.54 -17.48
CA VAL A 117 -24.77 -14.82 -16.09
C VAL A 117 -26.27 -14.57 -15.90
N PRO A 118 -27.05 -15.54 -15.38
CA PRO A 118 -28.47 -15.33 -15.12
C PRO A 118 -28.74 -14.13 -14.23
N ASP A 119 -29.76 -13.35 -14.57
CA ASP A 119 -30.11 -12.08 -13.93
C ASP A 119 -30.30 -12.18 -12.41
N ALA A 120 -30.98 -13.24 -11.95
CA ALA A 120 -31.19 -13.52 -10.53
C ALA A 120 -29.85 -13.82 -9.80
N ALA A 121 -29.00 -14.65 -10.40
CA ALA A 121 -27.70 -14.99 -9.85
C ALA A 121 -26.77 -13.76 -9.82
N ARG A 122 -26.78 -12.93 -10.87
CA ARG A 122 -26.04 -11.67 -10.92
C ARG A 122 -26.43 -10.72 -9.78
N ARG A 123 -27.74 -10.53 -9.56
CA ARG A 123 -28.24 -9.67 -8.46
C ARG A 123 -27.89 -10.24 -7.09
N ALA A 124 -28.01 -11.55 -6.90
CA ALA A 124 -27.60 -12.21 -5.66
C ALA A 124 -26.10 -12.03 -5.40
N MET A 125 -25.26 -12.19 -6.43
CA MET A 125 -23.82 -11.94 -6.33
C MET A 125 -23.51 -10.48 -6.02
N ALA A 126 -24.23 -9.52 -6.61
CA ALA A 126 -24.05 -8.11 -6.30
C ALA A 126 -24.36 -7.80 -4.83
N TRP A 127 -25.45 -8.35 -4.27
CA TRP A 127 -25.77 -8.18 -2.85
C TRP A 127 -24.71 -8.81 -1.94
N TRP A 128 -24.30 -10.04 -2.25
CA TRP A 128 -23.28 -10.75 -1.47
C TRP A 128 -21.92 -10.03 -1.51
N LEU A 129 -21.42 -9.64 -2.69
CA LEU A 129 -20.19 -8.85 -2.82
C LEU A 129 -20.33 -7.46 -2.20
N GLY A 130 -21.52 -6.87 -2.21
CA GLY A 130 -21.85 -5.64 -1.48
C GLY A 130 -21.72 -5.85 0.03
N GLY A 131 -22.19 -6.98 0.55
CA GLY A 131 -21.95 -7.41 1.92
C GLY A 131 -20.46 -7.54 2.23
N CYS A 132 -19.67 -8.20 1.38
CA CYS A 132 -18.21 -8.27 1.53
C CYS A 132 -17.54 -6.88 1.48
N THR A 133 -18.04 -5.98 0.64
CA THR A 133 -17.55 -4.58 0.55
C THR A 133 -17.78 -3.85 1.87
N ALA A 134 -18.99 -3.94 2.44
CA ALA A 134 -19.32 -3.38 3.75
C ALA A 134 -18.50 -4.04 4.88
N TRP A 135 -18.22 -5.34 4.76
CA TRP A 135 -17.37 -6.06 5.71
C TRP A 135 -15.93 -5.55 5.71
N VAL A 136 -15.35 -5.29 4.54
CA VAL A 136 -14.00 -4.68 4.42
C VAL A 136 -14.01 -3.25 4.95
N PHE A 137 -15.07 -2.47 4.72
CA PHE A 137 -15.23 -1.16 5.36
C PHE A 137 -15.16 -1.27 6.89
N ALA A 138 -15.94 -2.18 7.48
CA ALA A 138 -15.92 -2.42 8.93
C ALA A 138 -14.55 -2.91 9.41
N MET A 139 -13.91 -3.79 8.65
CA MET A 139 -12.54 -4.29 8.94
C MET A 139 -11.54 -3.15 9.03
N VAL A 140 -11.59 -2.18 8.11
CA VAL A 140 -10.73 -0.98 8.16
C VAL A 140 -11.01 -0.19 9.43
N VAL A 141 -12.28 0.06 9.80
CA VAL A 141 -12.61 0.79 11.04
C VAL A 141 -12.12 0.06 12.29
N ILE A 142 -12.35 -1.25 12.40
CA ILE A 142 -11.88 -2.09 13.51
C ILE A 142 -10.35 -2.06 13.61
N GLY A 143 -9.64 -2.10 12.48
CA GLY A 143 -8.18 -1.95 12.45
C GLY A 143 -7.72 -0.57 12.92
N GLY A 144 -8.48 0.48 12.58
CA GLY A 144 -8.27 1.84 13.09
C GLY A 144 -8.41 1.91 14.61
N VAL A 145 -9.46 1.31 15.17
CA VAL A 145 -9.64 1.23 16.63
C VAL A 145 -8.48 0.46 17.26
N THR A 146 -8.14 -0.72 16.74
CA THR A 146 -7.03 -1.56 17.22
C THR A 146 -5.70 -0.80 17.25
N ARG A 147 -5.46 0.10 16.28
CA ARG A 147 -4.28 0.98 16.34
C ARG A 147 -4.43 2.08 17.39
N LEU A 148 -5.56 2.79 17.42
CA LEU A 148 -5.79 3.93 18.31
C LEU A 148 -5.78 3.52 19.80
N THR A 149 -6.16 2.28 20.11
CA THR A 149 -6.11 1.68 21.45
C THR A 149 -4.77 0.98 21.74
N ARG A 150 -3.80 1.03 20.81
CA ARG A 150 -2.49 0.34 20.90
C ARG A 150 -2.64 -1.16 21.17
N SER A 151 -3.62 -1.77 20.53
CA SER A 151 -3.93 -3.18 20.71
C SER A 151 -3.22 -4.11 19.73
N GLY A 152 -2.68 -3.59 18.62
CA GLY A 152 -2.19 -4.40 17.50
C GLY A 152 -0.89 -5.20 17.72
N LEU A 153 -0.40 -5.30 18.96
CA LEU A 153 0.81 -6.05 19.36
C LEU A 153 0.56 -6.97 20.57
N SER A 154 -0.69 -7.12 21.00
CA SER A 154 -1.12 -7.93 22.15
C SER A 154 -1.02 -9.45 21.89
N MET A 155 -1.17 -9.89 20.63
CA MET A 155 -1.05 -11.29 20.21
C MET A 155 0.33 -11.54 19.58
N THR A 156 1.28 -11.95 20.41
CA THR A 156 2.70 -12.16 20.04
C THR A 156 2.93 -13.41 19.20
N ASP A 157 2.14 -14.46 19.43
CA ASP A 157 2.19 -15.69 18.64
C ASP A 157 1.34 -15.55 17.36
N TRP A 158 1.83 -16.12 16.26
CA TRP A 158 1.09 -16.19 15.01
C TRP A 158 0.86 -17.64 14.60
N LYS A 159 -0.42 -18.00 14.46
CA LYS A 159 -0.86 -19.28 13.86
C LYS A 159 -1.69 -19.02 12.62
N PHE A 160 -1.37 -19.74 11.54
CA PHE A 160 -2.02 -19.59 10.24
C PHE A 160 -3.54 -19.88 10.33
N THR A 161 -3.91 -20.99 10.95
CA THR A 161 -5.31 -21.43 11.14
C THR A 161 -6.11 -20.56 12.10
N GLY A 162 -5.46 -19.64 12.82
CA GLY A 162 -6.05 -18.91 13.94
C GLY A 162 -6.00 -19.69 15.24
N GLU A 163 -6.29 -19.00 16.33
CA GLU A 163 -6.36 -19.54 17.69
C GLU A 163 -7.76 -19.33 18.25
N ARG A 164 -8.22 -20.27 19.09
CA ARG A 164 -9.36 -20.02 19.97
C ARG A 164 -8.99 -18.88 20.92
N PRO A 165 -9.92 -18.00 21.31
CA PRO A 165 -9.61 -17.02 22.32
C PRO A 165 -9.40 -17.75 23.67
N PRO A 166 -8.66 -17.15 24.62
CA PRO A 166 -8.60 -17.64 26.00
C PRO A 166 -10.01 -17.70 26.60
N LEU A 167 -10.38 -18.85 27.19
CA LEU A 167 -11.72 -19.07 27.74
C LEU A 167 -11.71 -19.21 29.26
N THR A 168 -10.59 -19.68 29.82
CA THR A 168 -10.41 -19.85 31.27
C THR A 168 -9.46 -18.79 31.84
N GLN A 169 -9.50 -18.59 33.15
CA GLN A 169 -8.56 -17.69 33.81
C GLN A 169 -7.10 -18.12 33.61
N ALA A 170 -6.84 -19.43 33.64
CA ALA A 170 -5.51 -19.98 33.38
C ALA A 170 -5.05 -19.72 31.93
N ASP A 171 -5.94 -19.83 30.93
CA ASP A 171 -5.63 -19.47 29.54
C ASP A 171 -5.22 -17.98 29.44
N TRP A 172 -5.95 -17.10 30.14
CA TRP A 172 -5.67 -15.65 30.13
C TRP A 172 -4.32 -15.32 30.77
N GLU A 173 -4.01 -15.94 31.90
CA GLU A 173 -2.72 -15.78 32.57
C GLU A 173 -1.57 -16.26 31.68
N ALA A 174 -1.74 -17.40 31.02
CA ALA A 174 -0.72 -17.94 30.11
C ALA A 174 -0.45 -16.99 28.92
N GLU A 175 -1.48 -16.45 28.27
CA GLU A 175 -1.30 -15.47 27.19
C GLU A 175 -0.72 -14.15 27.70
N PHE A 176 -1.12 -13.70 28.89
CA PHE A 176 -0.59 -12.49 29.48
C PHE A 176 0.90 -12.64 29.82
N GLU A 177 1.35 -13.79 30.33
CA GLU A 177 2.77 -14.07 30.57
C GLU A 177 3.61 -14.01 29.29
N LYS A 178 3.06 -14.44 28.14
CA LYS A 178 3.73 -14.23 26.84
C LYS A 178 3.81 -12.74 26.50
N TYR A 179 2.72 -12.00 26.69
CA TYR A 179 2.68 -10.57 26.41
C TYR A 179 3.68 -9.78 27.26
N LYS A 180 3.90 -10.17 28.53
CA LYS A 180 4.90 -9.55 29.42
C LYS A 180 6.33 -9.57 28.87
N GLN A 181 6.63 -10.54 28.01
CA GLN A 181 7.95 -10.68 27.37
C GLN A 181 8.13 -9.69 26.21
N SER A 182 7.04 -9.12 25.68
CA SER A 182 7.10 -8.18 24.56
C SER A 182 7.80 -6.86 24.93
N PRO A 183 8.42 -6.16 23.96
CA PRO A 183 8.93 -4.82 24.18
C PRO A 183 7.83 -3.84 24.58
N GLU A 184 6.62 -3.97 24.01
CA GLU A 184 5.48 -3.07 24.30
C GLU A 184 5.07 -3.14 25.77
N PHE A 185 4.97 -4.33 26.35
CA PHE A 185 4.70 -4.46 27.78
C PHE A 185 5.81 -3.83 28.62
N ARG A 186 7.07 -4.19 28.37
CA ARG A 186 8.21 -3.72 29.18
C ARG A 186 8.40 -2.19 29.13
N LEU A 187 8.17 -1.56 27.98
CA LEU A 187 8.45 -0.14 27.76
C LEU A 187 7.23 0.77 27.89
N ALA A 188 6.02 0.28 27.63
CA ALA A 188 4.81 1.11 27.60
C ALA A 188 3.70 0.64 28.56
N HIS A 189 3.57 -0.66 28.84
CA HIS A 189 2.44 -1.22 29.60
C HIS A 189 2.87 -2.01 30.85
N SER A 190 4.01 -1.69 31.47
CA SER A 190 4.55 -2.46 32.60
C SER A 190 3.69 -2.40 33.88
N HIS A 191 2.75 -1.47 33.94
CA HIS A 191 1.77 -1.27 35.01
C HIS A 191 0.45 -2.04 34.78
N MET A 192 0.28 -2.65 33.60
CA MET A 192 -0.97 -3.26 33.15
C MET A 192 -1.27 -4.55 33.92
N GLY A 193 -2.53 -4.74 34.33
CA GLY A 193 -3.03 -6.02 34.86
C GLY A 193 -3.60 -6.92 33.77
N VAL A 194 -3.99 -8.15 34.12
CA VAL A 194 -4.61 -9.09 33.17
C VAL A 194 -5.94 -8.56 32.59
N GLU A 195 -6.70 -7.77 33.36
CA GLU A 195 -7.96 -7.19 32.90
C GLU A 195 -7.76 -6.12 31.81
N ASP A 196 -6.76 -5.27 31.97
CA ASP A 196 -6.38 -4.29 30.95
C ASP A 196 -5.83 -4.99 29.69
N PHE A 197 -5.10 -6.10 29.88
CA PHE A 197 -4.63 -6.93 28.78
C PHE A 197 -5.78 -7.53 27.97
N LYS A 198 -6.86 -8.00 28.62
CA LYS A 198 -8.05 -8.51 27.93
C LYS A 198 -8.64 -7.47 26.97
N PHE A 199 -8.67 -6.20 27.37
CA PHE A 199 -9.19 -5.13 26.51
C PHE A 199 -8.39 -5.01 25.20
N ILE A 200 -7.06 -4.95 25.28
CA ILE A 200 -6.22 -4.86 24.08
C ILE A 200 -6.26 -6.15 23.26
N PHE A 201 -6.28 -7.32 23.92
CA PHE A 201 -6.36 -8.61 23.25
C PHE A 201 -7.63 -8.72 22.40
N TRP A 202 -8.79 -8.34 22.94
CA TRP A 202 -10.07 -8.48 22.23
C TRP A 202 -10.15 -7.66 20.95
N TRP A 203 -9.58 -6.45 20.93
CA TRP A 203 -9.53 -5.63 19.72
C TRP A 203 -8.68 -6.28 18.63
N GLU A 204 -7.50 -6.77 18.98
CA GLU A 204 -6.63 -7.43 18.02
C GLU A 204 -7.20 -8.78 17.55
N TYR A 205 -7.67 -9.60 18.49
CA TYR A 205 -8.31 -10.88 18.21
C TYR A 205 -9.51 -10.69 17.28
N GLY A 206 -10.39 -9.75 17.63
CA GLY A 206 -11.57 -9.38 16.85
C GLY A 206 -11.19 -8.98 15.44
N HIS A 207 -10.23 -8.07 15.28
CA HIS A 207 -9.73 -7.65 13.96
C HIS A 207 -9.20 -8.85 13.14
N ARG A 208 -8.33 -9.68 13.74
CA ARG A 208 -7.73 -10.84 13.08
C ARG A 208 -8.77 -11.90 12.67
N MET A 209 -9.77 -12.18 13.52
CA MET A 209 -10.84 -13.12 13.21
C MET A 209 -11.80 -12.58 12.16
N TRP A 210 -12.10 -11.29 12.19
CA TRP A 210 -12.97 -10.62 11.23
C TRP A 210 -12.48 -10.81 9.79
N GLY A 211 -11.15 -10.72 9.58
CA GLY A 211 -10.51 -10.99 8.29
C GLY A 211 -10.57 -12.46 7.87
N ARG A 212 -10.36 -13.40 8.80
CA ARG A 212 -10.42 -14.85 8.50
C ARG A 212 -11.84 -15.29 8.12
N VAL A 213 -12.85 -14.84 8.88
CA VAL A 213 -14.26 -15.12 8.58
C VAL A 213 -14.66 -14.54 7.23
N LEU A 214 -14.20 -13.33 6.89
CA LEU A 214 -14.43 -12.76 5.56
C LEU A 214 -13.89 -13.65 4.45
N GLY A 215 -12.73 -14.29 4.63
CA GLY A 215 -12.18 -15.25 3.68
C GLY A 215 -13.13 -16.40 3.38
N LEU A 216 -13.78 -16.96 4.41
CA LEU A 216 -14.79 -18.02 4.28
C LEU A 216 -16.09 -17.51 3.65
N VAL A 217 -16.59 -16.37 4.14
CA VAL A 217 -17.78 -15.68 3.60
C VAL A 217 -17.60 -15.29 2.13
N PHE A 218 -16.34 -15.11 1.68
CA PHE A 218 -16.03 -14.90 0.29
C PHE A 218 -15.90 -16.21 -0.50
N ALA A 219 -15.15 -17.19 0.02
CA ALA A 219 -14.84 -18.42 -0.72
C ALA A 219 -16.05 -19.34 -0.91
N LEU A 220 -16.88 -19.54 0.11
CA LEU A 220 -17.98 -20.50 0.06
C LEU A 220 -19.07 -20.09 -0.96
N PRO A 221 -19.56 -18.83 -0.99
CA PRO A 221 -20.53 -18.43 -2.01
C PRO A 221 -19.90 -18.39 -3.41
N THR A 222 -18.62 -18.02 -3.54
CA THR A 222 -17.90 -18.12 -4.82
C THR A 222 -17.97 -19.53 -5.39
N ALA A 223 -17.63 -20.54 -4.58
CA ALA A 223 -17.68 -21.93 -4.98
C ALA A 223 -19.11 -22.37 -5.33
N ALA A 224 -20.11 -21.97 -4.52
CA ALA A 224 -21.51 -22.28 -4.78
C ALA A 224 -22.03 -21.70 -6.11
N PHE A 225 -21.68 -20.45 -6.44
CA PHE A 225 -22.04 -19.85 -7.73
C PHE A 225 -21.31 -20.52 -8.90
N ALA A 226 -20.04 -20.90 -8.71
CA ALA A 226 -19.26 -21.59 -9.74
C ALA A 226 -19.83 -22.98 -10.06
N VAL A 227 -20.15 -23.79 -9.03
CA VAL A 227 -20.78 -25.11 -9.21
C VAL A 227 -22.13 -25.02 -9.90
N LYS A 228 -22.89 -23.95 -9.65
CA LYS A 228 -24.18 -23.68 -10.33
C LYS A 228 -24.03 -23.15 -11.77
N GLY A 229 -22.82 -23.06 -12.31
CA GLY A 229 -22.59 -22.52 -13.66
C GLY A 229 -22.90 -21.03 -13.79
N ALA A 230 -23.03 -20.30 -12.67
CA ALA A 230 -23.39 -18.88 -12.65
C ALA A 230 -22.17 -17.95 -12.73
N VAL A 231 -20.97 -18.49 -12.95
CA VAL A 231 -19.71 -17.74 -13.02
C VAL A 231 -19.06 -17.95 -14.38
N ASN A 232 -18.96 -16.88 -15.17
CA ASN A 232 -18.26 -16.92 -16.45
C ASN A 232 -16.74 -16.73 -16.27
N GLY A 233 -15.94 -16.96 -17.32
CA GLY A 233 -14.47 -16.85 -17.27
C GLY A 233 -13.94 -15.51 -16.74
N PRO A 234 -14.38 -14.34 -17.28
CA PRO A 234 -13.99 -13.04 -16.76
C PRO A 234 -14.32 -12.83 -15.28
N LEU A 235 -15.51 -13.27 -14.84
CA LEU A 235 -15.94 -13.17 -13.44
C LEU A 235 -15.12 -14.10 -12.54
N ALA A 236 -14.83 -15.33 -12.99
CA ALA A 236 -13.95 -16.25 -12.28
C ALA A 236 -12.56 -15.64 -12.06
N GLY A 237 -11.97 -15.03 -13.10
CA GLY A 237 -10.69 -14.33 -12.98
C GLY A 237 -10.73 -13.16 -11.99
N ARG A 238 -11.83 -12.38 -11.99
CA ARG A 238 -12.03 -11.28 -11.03
C ARG A 238 -12.18 -11.78 -9.59
N LEU A 239 -12.96 -12.83 -9.37
CA LEU A 239 -13.17 -13.43 -8.05
C LEU A 239 -11.89 -14.08 -7.52
N GLY A 240 -11.12 -14.75 -8.39
CA GLY A 240 -9.80 -15.31 -8.06
C GLY A 240 -8.80 -14.21 -7.68
N LEU A 241 -8.77 -13.09 -8.42
CA LEU A 241 -7.96 -11.93 -8.05
C LEU A 241 -8.34 -11.39 -6.66
N LEU A 242 -9.63 -11.21 -6.38
CA LEU A 242 -10.11 -10.74 -5.09
C LEU A 242 -9.73 -11.69 -3.95
N PHE A 243 -9.84 -13.00 -4.16
CA PHE A 243 -9.41 -14.02 -3.21
C PHE A 243 -7.90 -13.93 -2.94
N ALA A 244 -7.08 -13.83 -4.00
CA ALA A 244 -5.63 -13.68 -3.90
C ALA A 244 -5.23 -12.39 -3.17
N MET A 245 -5.88 -11.27 -3.48
CA MET A 245 -5.65 -9.99 -2.78
C MET A 245 -6.02 -10.11 -1.29
N GLY A 246 -7.13 -10.75 -0.95
CA GLY A 246 -7.54 -11.00 0.43
C GLY A 246 -6.55 -11.88 1.20
N GLY A 247 -6.05 -12.96 0.57
CA GLY A 247 -5.00 -13.80 1.15
C GLY A 247 -3.69 -13.03 1.36
N ALA A 248 -3.26 -12.26 0.37
CA ALA A 248 -2.08 -11.40 0.46
C ALA A 248 -2.22 -10.33 1.55
N GLN A 249 -3.43 -9.82 1.81
CA GLN A 249 -3.69 -8.86 2.86
C GLN A 249 -3.35 -9.40 4.26
N GLY A 250 -3.63 -10.69 4.50
CA GLY A 250 -3.22 -11.36 5.73
C GLY A 250 -1.70 -11.41 5.90
N LEU A 251 -0.97 -11.67 4.81
CA LEU A 251 0.50 -11.66 4.80
C LEU A 251 1.08 -10.26 5.06
N VAL A 252 0.53 -9.23 4.41
CA VAL A 252 0.93 -7.83 4.65
C VAL A 252 0.64 -7.43 6.10
N GLY A 253 -0.50 -7.85 6.66
CA GLY A 253 -0.86 -7.60 8.06
C GLY A 253 0.13 -8.27 9.03
N TRP A 254 0.49 -9.53 8.80
CA TRP A 254 1.53 -10.21 9.57
C TRP A 254 2.89 -9.50 9.48
N TRP A 255 3.32 -9.10 8.27
CA TRP A 255 4.56 -8.37 8.07
C TRP A 255 4.59 -7.02 8.78
N MET A 256 3.45 -6.33 8.84
CA MET A 256 3.27 -5.09 9.61
C MET A 256 3.39 -5.35 11.12
N VAL A 257 2.63 -6.28 11.70
CA VAL A 257 2.66 -6.59 13.13
C VAL A 257 4.05 -7.01 13.58
N ARG A 258 4.73 -7.84 12.78
CA ARG A 258 6.10 -8.28 13.07
C ARG A 258 7.07 -7.12 13.30
N SER A 259 6.91 -5.98 12.61
CA SER A 259 7.79 -4.81 12.84
C SER A 259 7.65 -4.19 14.22
N GLY A 260 6.50 -4.34 14.88
CA GLY A 260 6.28 -3.76 16.20
C GLY A 260 6.72 -4.68 17.34
N LEU A 261 7.00 -5.96 17.06
CA LEU A 261 7.47 -6.94 18.04
C LEU A 261 9.00 -7.00 18.15
N GLU A 262 9.71 -6.38 17.20
CA GLU A 262 11.17 -6.26 17.21
C GLU A 262 11.62 -5.23 18.25
N GLU A 263 12.76 -5.47 18.92
CA GLU A 263 13.32 -4.53 19.90
C GLU A 263 13.66 -3.19 19.22
N PRO A 264 13.21 -2.04 19.77
CA PRO A 264 13.56 -0.74 19.21
C PRO A 264 15.09 -0.50 19.26
N GLU A 265 15.64 0.09 18.19
CA GLU A 265 17.06 0.50 18.16
C GLU A 265 17.37 1.56 19.22
N ASP A 266 16.42 2.46 19.46
CA ASP A 266 16.45 3.42 20.56
C ASP A 266 15.60 2.88 21.72
N ARG A 267 16.26 2.58 22.84
CA ARG A 267 15.64 2.14 24.10
C ARG A 267 14.59 3.10 24.68
N HIS A 268 14.54 4.34 24.21
CA HIS A 268 13.54 5.34 24.60
C HIS A 268 12.39 5.48 23.59
N ALA A 269 12.48 4.79 22.45
CA ALA A 269 11.40 4.75 21.48
C ALA A 269 10.29 3.80 21.94
N VAL A 270 9.05 4.30 21.91
CA VAL A 270 7.85 3.48 22.15
C VAL A 270 7.72 2.43 21.04
N PRO A 271 7.68 1.12 21.37
CA PRO A 271 7.44 0.05 20.40
C PRO A 271 6.16 0.28 19.62
N ARG A 272 6.25 0.15 18.30
CA ARG A 272 5.12 0.36 17.39
C ARG A 272 5.44 -0.23 16.04
N VAL A 273 4.39 -0.56 15.29
CA VAL A 273 4.55 -0.95 13.88
C VAL A 273 5.15 0.19 13.06
N SER A 274 5.94 -0.16 12.06
CA SER A 274 6.51 0.79 11.11
C SER A 274 5.41 1.56 10.38
N PRO A 275 5.46 2.91 10.33
CA PRO A 275 4.51 3.73 9.57
C PRO A 275 4.42 3.33 8.09
N TYR A 276 5.53 2.89 7.49
CA TYR A 276 5.55 2.40 6.11
C TYR A 276 4.78 1.10 5.94
N ARG A 277 4.94 0.14 6.86
CA ARG A 277 4.22 -1.14 6.80
C ARG A 277 2.73 -0.95 7.07
N LEU A 278 2.38 -0.03 7.98
CA LEU A 278 1.00 0.39 8.23
C LEU A 278 0.38 1.04 6.99
N ALA A 279 1.08 1.97 6.34
CA ALA A 279 0.61 2.59 5.11
C ALA A 279 0.42 1.57 3.99
N ALA A 280 1.34 0.61 3.83
CA ALA A 280 1.22 -0.47 2.86
C ALA A 280 -0.03 -1.34 3.13
N HIS A 281 -0.24 -1.76 4.37
CA HIS A 281 -1.40 -2.56 4.78
C HIS A 281 -2.73 -1.84 4.55
N LEU A 282 -2.80 -0.55 4.87
CA LEU A 282 -4.00 0.26 4.62
C LEU A 282 -4.22 0.45 3.11
N THR A 283 -3.17 0.72 2.34
CA THR A 283 -3.25 0.91 0.89
C THR A 283 -3.79 -0.34 0.19
N SER A 284 -3.30 -1.53 0.56
CA SER A 284 -3.83 -2.79 0.03
C SER A 284 -5.27 -3.05 0.45
N ALA A 285 -5.68 -2.65 1.66
CA ALA A 285 -7.09 -2.70 2.09
C ALA A 285 -7.99 -1.83 1.19
N PHE A 286 -7.56 -0.60 0.89
CA PHE A 286 -8.27 0.31 -0.02
C PHE A 286 -8.34 -0.24 -1.44
N ALA A 287 -7.30 -0.92 -1.92
CA ALA A 287 -7.29 -1.56 -3.24
C ALA A 287 -8.28 -2.74 -3.31
N ILE A 288 -8.35 -3.56 -2.26
CA ILE A 288 -9.36 -4.64 -2.13
C ILE A 288 -10.75 -4.04 -2.11
N TYR A 289 -10.98 -3.04 -1.26
CA TYR A 289 -12.25 -2.33 -1.15
C TYR A 289 -12.69 -1.75 -2.51
N ALA A 290 -11.79 -1.06 -3.21
CA ALA A 290 -12.07 -0.50 -4.53
C ALA A 290 -12.46 -1.57 -5.54
N THR A 291 -11.75 -2.69 -5.54
CA THR A 291 -12.00 -3.81 -6.45
C THR A 291 -13.34 -4.49 -6.16
N LEU A 292 -13.66 -4.71 -4.88
CA LEU A 292 -14.94 -5.25 -4.42
C LEU A 292 -16.10 -4.31 -4.75
N ALA A 293 -16.00 -3.04 -4.37
CA ALA A 293 -17.02 -2.03 -4.61
C ALA A 293 -17.29 -1.86 -6.12
N TRP A 294 -16.23 -1.78 -6.93
CA TRP A 294 -16.37 -1.65 -8.38
C TRP A 294 -17.02 -2.87 -9.02
N THR A 295 -16.65 -4.08 -8.55
CA THR A 295 -17.25 -5.34 -9.03
C THR A 295 -18.72 -5.42 -8.64
N THR A 296 -19.04 -5.08 -7.39
CA THR A 296 -20.41 -4.98 -6.86
C THR A 296 -21.27 -4.06 -7.71
N LEU A 297 -20.83 -2.81 -7.92
CA LEU A 297 -21.55 -1.82 -8.72
C LEU A 297 -21.73 -2.28 -10.18
N THR A 298 -20.75 -3.01 -10.71
CA THR A 298 -20.80 -3.54 -12.07
C THR A 298 -21.78 -4.70 -12.22
N LEU A 299 -21.88 -5.61 -11.25
CA LEU A 299 -22.89 -6.67 -11.29
C LEU A 299 -24.30 -6.12 -11.00
N ALA A 300 -24.41 -5.13 -10.11
CA ALA A 300 -25.67 -4.46 -9.81
C ALA A 300 -26.22 -3.68 -11.02
N ALA A 301 -25.34 -2.93 -11.70
CA ALA A 301 -25.66 -2.17 -12.89
C ALA A 301 -24.64 -2.52 -13.98
N PRO A 302 -24.89 -3.53 -14.85
CA PRO A 302 -23.94 -3.95 -15.88
C PRO A 302 -23.89 -2.99 -17.07
N ALA A 303 -25.01 -2.37 -17.43
CA ALA A 303 -25.05 -1.29 -18.42
C ALA A 303 -24.51 0.02 -17.82
N SER A 304 -23.84 0.85 -18.63
CA SER A 304 -23.46 2.20 -18.18
C SER A 304 -24.71 3.08 -18.10
N ALA A 305 -24.75 3.99 -17.12
CA ALA A 305 -25.74 5.07 -17.07
C ALA A 305 -25.67 6.00 -18.30
N LEU A 306 -24.60 5.90 -19.09
CA LEU A 306 -24.41 6.65 -20.33
C LEU A 306 -24.85 5.88 -21.59
N ALA A 307 -25.33 4.64 -21.47
CA ALA A 307 -25.66 3.81 -22.64
C ALA A 307 -26.77 4.39 -23.53
N ALA A 308 -27.74 5.06 -22.92
CA ALA A 308 -28.84 5.75 -23.61
C ALA A 308 -28.79 7.28 -23.43
N ALA A 309 -27.65 7.83 -23.01
CA ALA A 309 -27.54 9.26 -22.74
C ALA A 309 -27.42 10.07 -24.05
N PRO A 310 -28.07 11.24 -24.16
CA PRO A 310 -27.89 12.15 -25.29
C PRO A 310 -26.41 12.55 -25.48
N PRO A 311 -25.96 12.90 -26.71
CA PRO A 311 -24.55 13.23 -26.98
C PRO A 311 -23.97 14.30 -26.06
N ALA A 312 -24.72 15.37 -25.76
CA ALA A 312 -24.31 16.43 -24.84
C ALA A 312 -24.05 15.90 -23.42
N ALA A 313 -24.91 15.00 -22.93
CA ALA A 313 -24.78 14.38 -21.61
C ALA A 313 -23.58 13.42 -21.55
N ALA A 314 -23.35 12.64 -22.61
CA ALA A 314 -22.19 11.77 -22.73
C ALA A 314 -20.87 12.57 -22.76
N ALA A 315 -20.83 13.69 -23.49
CA ALA A 315 -19.67 14.58 -23.54
C ALA A 315 -19.38 15.24 -22.18
N ALA A 316 -20.42 15.73 -21.49
CA ALA A 316 -20.30 16.28 -20.14
C ALA A 316 -19.79 15.24 -19.14
N ALA A 317 -20.30 14.01 -19.18
CA ALA A 317 -19.84 12.93 -18.33
C ALA A 317 -18.38 12.52 -18.61
N ALA A 318 -17.97 12.53 -19.88
CA ALA A 318 -16.57 12.27 -20.25
C ALA A 318 -15.63 13.37 -19.74
N ALA A 319 -16.02 14.65 -19.84
CA ALA A 319 -15.27 15.77 -19.27
C ALA A 319 -15.17 15.66 -17.74
N LEU A 320 -16.28 15.35 -17.07
CA LEU A 320 -16.32 15.10 -15.63
C LEU A 320 -15.38 13.96 -15.24
N ARG A 321 -15.40 12.84 -15.97
CA ARG A 321 -14.51 11.69 -15.73
C ARG A 321 -13.03 12.08 -15.80
N ARG A 322 -12.62 12.86 -16.80
CA ARG A 322 -11.22 13.29 -16.96
C ARG A 322 -10.72 14.10 -15.76
N ARG A 323 -11.60 14.89 -15.13
CA ARG A 323 -11.28 15.67 -13.93
C ARG A 323 -11.42 14.86 -12.64
N ALA A 324 -12.40 13.94 -12.57
CA ALA A 324 -12.65 13.11 -11.40
C ALA A 324 -11.59 12.02 -11.19
N LEU A 325 -10.93 11.54 -12.25
CA LEU A 325 -9.86 10.52 -12.14
C LEU A 325 -8.65 10.99 -11.31
N PRO A 326 -7.96 12.10 -11.65
CA PRO A 326 -6.86 12.59 -10.82
C PRO A 326 -7.34 13.02 -9.43
N LEU A 327 -8.57 13.51 -9.29
CA LEU A 327 -9.15 13.82 -7.99
C LEU A 327 -9.31 12.57 -7.11
N ALA A 328 -9.79 11.45 -7.67
CA ALA A 328 -9.91 10.20 -6.92
C ALA A 328 -8.53 9.68 -6.46
N ALA A 329 -7.48 9.89 -7.26
CA ALA A 329 -6.12 9.60 -6.86
C ALA A 329 -5.67 10.49 -5.68
N LEU A 330 -5.96 11.80 -5.73
CA LEU A 330 -5.70 12.72 -4.63
C LEU A 330 -6.45 12.33 -3.34
N VAL A 331 -7.71 11.92 -3.44
CA VAL A 331 -8.48 11.36 -2.31
C VAL A 331 -7.78 10.13 -1.72
N GLY A 332 -7.32 9.22 -2.57
CA GLY A 332 -6.56 8.03 -2.15
C GLY A 332 -5.25 8.40 -1.44
N VAL A 333 -4.47 9.32 -2.00
CA VAL A 333 -3.22 9.81 -1.39
C VAL A 333 -3.49 10.48 -0.04
N THR A 334 -4.55 11.28 0.06
CA THR A 334 -4.96 11.94 1.32
C THR A 334 -5.38 10.92 2.38
N ALA A 335 -6.12 9.87 1.99
CA ALA A 335 -6.49 8.81 2.92
C ALA A 335 -5.26 8.02 3.40
N VAL A 336 -4.34 7.67 2.50
CA VAL A 336 -3.10 6.93 2.83
C VAL A 336 -2.14 7.77 3.67
N SER A 337 -2.06 9.09 3.46
CA SER A 337 -1.20 9.94 4.31
C SER A 337 -1.64 9.94 5.77
N GLY A 338 -2.93 9.68 6.05
CA GLY A 338 -3.44 9.46 7.41
C GLY A 338 -2.80 8.25 8.12
N ALA A 339 -2.33 7.23 7.40
CA ALA A 339 -1.62 6.10 7.97
C ALA A 339 -0.28 6.52 8.61
N PHE A 340 0.41 7.49 8.00
CA PHE A 340 1.65 8.04 8.56
C PHE A 340 1.34 8.87 9.81
N VAL A 341 0.26 9.66 9.79
CA VAL A 341 -0.19 10.43 10.98
C VAL A 341 -0.49 9.49 12.14
N ALA A 342 -1.22 8.40 11.90
CA ALA A 342 -1.58 7.41 12.91
C ALA A 342 -0.38 6.56 13.37
N GLY A 343 0.53 6.20 12.45
CA GLY A 343 1.74 5.43 12.77
C GLY A 343 2.76 6.21 13.60
N LYS A 344 2.80 7.54 13.44
CA LYS A 344 3.67 8.45 14.20
C LYS A 344 3.02 9.05 15.45
N ASP A 345 1.76 8.74 15.73
CA ASP A 345 0.93 9.44 16.71
C ASP A 345 0.91 10.98 16.49
N ALA A 346 1.17 11.42 15.25
CA ALA A 346 1.34 12.83 14.90
C ALA A 346 0.06 13.65 15.07
N GLY A 347 -1.11 12.99 15.13
CA GLY A 347 -2.39 13.64 15.42
C GLY A 347 -2.44 14.36 16.79
N ARG A 348 -1.52 14.04 17.71
CA ARG A 348 -1.42 14.64 19.05
C ARG A 348 -0.30 15.68 19.22
N ALA A 349 0.37 16.05 18.12
CA ALA A 349 1.56 16.91 18.20
C ALA A 349 1.24 18.41 18.17
N PHE A 350 0.38 18.85 17.24
CA PHE A 350 -0.04 20.24 17.13
C PHE A 350 -1.57 20.31 17.10
N ASN A 351 -2.23 20.61 18.21
CA ASN A 351 -3.70 20.50 18.31
C ASN A 351 -4.44 21.84 18.15
N THR A 352 -3.84 22.78 17.42
CA THR A 352 -4.46 24.04 16.95
C THR A 352 -4.76 23.99 15.45
N PHE A 353 -5.68 24.84 14.99
CA PHE A 353 -6.04 25.00 13.57
C PHE A 353 -6.47 26.46 13.29
N PRO A 354 -6.16 27.07 12.13
CA PRO A 354 -5.46 26.50 10.97
C PRO A 354 -3.94 26.40 11.15
N LYS A 355 -3.36 27.25 12.00
CA LYS A 355 -1.93 27.21 12.34
C LYS A 355 -1.60 26.05 13.27
N MET A 356 -0.37 25.57 13.23
CA MET A 356 0.22 24.55 14.09
C MET A 356 1.01 25.25 15.21
N ASN A 357 0.44 25.34 16.41
CA ASN A 357 0.96 26.05 17.58
C ASN A 357 1.41 27.49 17.25
N GLY A 358 0.57 28.23 16.53
CA GLY A 358 0.85 29.63 16.15
C GLY A 358 1.69 29.81 14.87
N GLN A 359 2.25 28.73 14.31
CA GLN A 359 3.07 28.74 13.10
C GLN A 359 2.35 28.09 11.90
N TRP A 360 2.63 28.55 10.68
CA TRP A 360 2.11 27.90 9.46
C TRP A 360 2.89 26.65 9.08
N VAL A 361 4.21 26.73 9.25
CA VAL A 361 5.15 25.61 9.15
C VAL A 361 5.91 25.61 10.48
N PRO A 362 5.75 24.58 11.32
CA PRO A 362 6.48 24.51 12.59
C PRO A 362 7.99 24.48 12.38
N ASP A 363 8.77 25.05 13.29
CA ASP A 363 10.23 25.01 13.22
C ASP A 363 10.77 23.57 13.21
N ASP A 364 10.10 22.67 13.93
CA ASP A 364 10.35 21.23 13.94
C ASP A 364 10.31 20.58 12.55
N TYR A 365 9.63 21.20 11.58
CA TYR A 365 9.62 20.71 10.20
C TYR A 365 11.03 20.66 9.59
N PHE A 366 11.92 21.56 10.00
CA PHE A 366 13.25 21.72 9.40
C PHE A 366 14.34 20.96 10.15
N SER A 367 14.01 20.18 11.19
CA SER A 367 14.99 19.54 12.06
C SER A 367 15.27 18.07 11.73
N GLY A 368 16.55 17.69 11.82
CA GLY A 368 17.00 16.34 12.17
C GLY A 368 17.06 15.26 11.08
N LEU A 369 16.35 15.38 9.96
CA LEU A 369 16.27 14.31 8.95
C LEU A 369 16.58 14.77 7.51
N PRO A 370 17.19 13.90 6.67
CA PRO A 370 17.28 14.14 5.23
C PRO A 370 15.90 14.38 4.60
N PRO A 371 15.78 15.18 3.51
CA PRO A 371 14.48 15.67 3.02
C PRO A 371 13.41 14.58 2.81
N LEU A 372 13.79 13.43 2.26
CA LEU A 372 12.86 12.33 2.01
C LEU A 372 12.37 11.68 3.32
N ARG A 373 13.28 11.40 4.25
CA ARG A 373 12.93 10.85 5.57
C ARG A 373 12.11 11.86 6.36
N ASN A 374 12.48 13.13 6.31
CA ASN A 374 11.74 14.20 6.97
C ASN A 374 10.27 14.22 6.55
N ALA A 375 9.97 14.07 5.25
CA ALA A 375 8.60 14.08 4.77
C ALA A 375 7.69 12.98 5.36
N PHE A 376 8.25 11.83 5.75
CA PHE A 376 7.47 10.65 6.19
C PHE A 376 7.69 10.24 7.65
N GLU A 377 8.79 10.68 8.25
CA GLU A 377 9.20 10.27 9.60
C GLU A 377 9.18 11.44 10.60
N ASN A 378 9.20 12.69 10.15
CA ASN A 378 9.08 13.84 11.02
C ASN A 378 7.60 14.09 11.38
N THR A 379 7.32 14.16 12.68
CA THR A 379 5.97 14.33 13.22
C THR A 379 5.31 15.63 12.74
N ALA A 380 6.04 16.74 12.70
CA ALA A 380 5.55 18.02 12.20
C ALA A 380 5.28 17.97 10.70
N ALA A 381 6.19 17.38 9.92
CA ALA A 381 6.05 17.26 8.48
C ALA A 381 4.84 16.41 8.08
N VAL A 382 4.72 15.21 8.64
CA VAL A 382 3.61 14.29 8.36
C VAL A 382 2.26 14.92 8.68
N GLN A 383 2.16 15.63 9.82
CA GLN A 383 0.91 16.28 10.20
C GLN A 383 0.59 17.47 9.28
N LEU A 384 1.57 18.30 8.95
CA LEU A 384 1.42 19.43 8.02
C LEU A 384 1.00 18.96 6.62
N HIS A 385 1.67 17.94 6.09
CA HIS A 385 1.38 17.36 4.78
C HIS A 385 -0.04 16.81 4.71
N HIS A 386 -0.48 16.09 5.74
CA HIS A 386 -1.84 15.56 5.79
C HIS A 386 -2.90 16.69 5.82
N ARG A 387 -2.67 17.77 6.60
CA ARG A 387 -3.55 18.95 6.60
C ARG A 387 -3.62 19.62 5.22
N ALA A 388 -2.46 19.83 4.60
CA ALA A 388 -2.37 20.43 3.28
C ALA A 388 -3.12 19.59 2.24
N LEU A 389 -2.90 18.27 2.22
CA LEU A 389 -3.61 17.34 1.36
C LEU A 389 -5.13 17.36 1.59
N ALA A 390 -5.59 17.44 2.84
CA ALA A 390 -7.01 17.51 3.17
C ALA A 390 -7.66 18.79 2.61
N LEU A 391 -7.02 19.94 2.80
CA LEU A 391 -7.52 21.23 2.29
C LEU A 391 -7.45 21.31 0.77
N THR A 392 -6.38 20.81 0.13
CA THR A 392 -6.28 20.72 -1.32
C THR A 392 -7.36 19.79 -1.89
N THR A 393 -7.64 18.66 -1.23
CA THR A 393 -8.71 17.74 -1.65
C THR A 393 -10.07 18.41 -1.56
N LEU A 394 -10.37 19.10 -0.45
CA LEU A 394 -11.61 19.85 -0.29
C LEU A 394 -11.78 20.91 -1.38
N ALA A 395 -10.74 21.71 -1.63
CA ALA A 395 -10.76 22.73 -2.67
C ALA A 395 -10.98 22.13 -4.07
N ALA A 396 -10.28 21.03 -4.39
CA ALA A 396 -10.43 20.34 -5.67
C ALA A 396 -11.85 19.75 -5.86
N VAL A 397 -12.42 19.15 -4.82
CA VAL A 397 -13.80 18.62 -4.83
C VAL A 397 -14.82 19.75 -4.97
N ALA A 398 -14.66 20.83 -4.23
CA ALA A 398 -15.54 22.00 -4.31
C ALA A 398 -15.49 22.64 -5.71
N ALA A 399 -14.29 22.79 -6.29
CA ALA A 399 -14.10 23.30 -7.65
C ALA A 399 -14.73 22.37 -8.71
N LEU A 400 -14.58 21.05 -8.56
CA LEU A 400 -15.23 20.08 -9.45
C LEU A 400 -16.75 20.17 -9.36
N PHE A 401 -17.29 20.24 -8.15
CA PHE A 401 -18.73 20.38 -7.89
C PHE A 401 -19.28 21.67 -8.50
N ALA A 402 -18.64 22.81 -8.22
CA ALA A 402 -19.03 24.12 -8.73
C ALA A 402 -18.96 24.20 -10.27
N SER A 403 -17.86 23.73 -10.88
CA SER A 403 -17.68 23.73 -12.34
C SER A 403 -18.59 22.75 -13.09
N SER A 404 -19.27 21.86 -12.37
CA SER A 404 -20.24 20.91 -12.94
C SER A 404 -21.70 21.37 -12.75
N ARG A 405 -21.94 22.53 -12.12
CA ARG A 405 -23.29 23.11 -12.00
C ARG A 405 -23.79 23.47 -13.39
N GLY A 406 -25.04 23.10 -13.69
CA GLY A 406 -25.65 23.32 -15.01
C GLY A 406 -25.17 22.36 -16.11
N ALA A 407 -24.17 21.51 -15.88
CA ALA A 407 -23.78 20.49 -16.86
C ALA A 407 -24.95 19.50 -17.09
N PRO A 408 -25.19 19.05 -18.34
CA PRO A 408 -26.27 18.13 -18.69
C PRO A 408 -25.96 16.69 -18.26
N LEU A 409 -25.64 16.48 -16.98
CA LEU A 409 -25.31 15.18 -16.41
C LEU A 409 -26.58 14.35 -16.14
N PRO A 410 -26.55 13.03 -16.33
CA PRO A 410 -27.62 12.15 -15.83
C PRO A 410 -27.73 12.20 -14.30
N ALA A 411 -28.85 11.70 -13.76
CA ALA A 411 -29.15 11.77 -12.32
C ALA A 411 -28.07 11.07 -11.46
N ALA A 412 -27.58 9.90 -11.87
CA ALA A 412 -26.62 9.14 -11.08
C ALA A 412 -25.26 9.85 -10.88
N PRO A 413 -24.55 10.33 -11.92
CA PRO A 413 -23.35 11.15 -11.74
C PRO A 413 -23.57 12.40 -10.88
N ARG A 414 -24.72 13.08 -11.04
CA ARG A 414 -25.06 14.27 -10.24
C ARG A 414 -25.18 13.93 -8.75
N ARG A 415 -25.86 12.83 -8.42
CA ARG A 415 -26.00 12.35 -7.02
C ARG A 415 -24.65 11.96 -6.42
N TRP A 416 -23.82 11.22 -7.14
CA TRP A 416 -22.49 10.83 -6.64
C TRP A 416 -21.54 12.01 -6.49
N LEU A 417 -21.60 13.00 -7.38
CA LEU A 417 -20.82 14.22 -7.25
C LEU A 417 -21.24 15.03 -6.02
N ALA A 418 -22.55 15.12 -5.75
CA ALA A 418 -23.06 15.75 -4.54
C ALA A 418 -22.65 14.98 -3.26
N ALA A 419 -22.75 13.65 -3.29
CA ALA A 419 -22.32 12.80 -2.18
C ALA A 419 -20.82 12.96 -1.88
N LEU A 420 -19.98 13.01 -2.92
CA LEU A 420 -18.54 13.25 -2.77
C LEU A 420 -18.27 14.62 -2.15
N ALA A 421 -18.94 15.68 -2.60
CA ALA A 421 -18.80 17.01 -2.04
C ALA A 421 -19.21 17.08 -0.57
N ALA A 422 -20.38 16.55 -0.22
CA ALA A 422 -20.88 16.51 1.15
C ALA A 422 -19.97 15.68 2.06
N ALA A 423 -19.59 14.47 1.63
CA ALA A 423 -18.71 13.60 2.39
C ALA A 423 -17.33 14.24 2.63
N THR A 424 -16.77 14.93 1.64
CA THR A 424 -15.46 15.59 1.77
C THR A 424 -15.52 16.75 2.75
N GLY A 425 -16.58 17.57 2.71
CA GLY A 425 -16.80 18.64 3.68
C GLY A 425 -16.93 18.12 5.11
N ALA A 426 -17.76 17.08 5.29
CA ALA A 426 -17.94 16.42 6.58
C ALA A 426 -16.63 15.79 7.09
N GLN A 427 -15.85 15.17 6.20
CA GLN A 427 -14.58 14.53 6.54
C GLN A 427 -13.53 15.53 7.02
N VAL A 428 -13.42 16.69 6.37
CA VAL A 428 -12.50 17.75 6.80
C VAL A 428 -12.94 18.35 8.14
N ALA A 429 -14.23 18.63 8.31
CA ALA A 429 -14.77 19.11 9.58
C ALA A 429 -14.47 18.10 10.71
N LEU A 430 -14.75 16.82 10.49
CA LEU A 430 -14.46 15.75 11.44
C LEU A 430 -12.96 15.62 11.74
N GLY A 431 -12.10 15.77 10.73
CA GLY A 431 -10.64 15.76 10.92
C GLY A 431 -10.14 16.91 11.79
N ILE A 432 -10.67 18.12 11.56
CA ILE A 432 -10.37 19.30 12.39
C ILE A 432 -10.88 19.07 13.82
N THR A 433 -12.11 18.58 14.01
CA THR A 433 -12.64 18.28 15.34
C THR A 433 -11.82 17.20 16.06
N THR A 434 -11.44 16.13 15.35
CA THR A 434 -10.59 15.06 15.89
C THR A 434 -9.23 15.61 16.35
N LEU A 435 -8.65 16.50 15.55
CA LEU A 435 -7.40 17.19 15.88
C LEU A 435 -7.56 18.08 17.11
N LEU A 436 -8.55 18.99 17.14
CA LEU A 436 -8.73 19.93 18.26
C LEU A 436 -9.00 19.21 19.59
N LEU A 437 -9.66 18.05 19.55
CA LEU A 437 -9.97 17.24 20.73
C LEU A 437 -8.91 16.18 21.07
N HIS A 438 -7.70 16.28 20.50
CA HIS A 438 -6.55 15.41 20.83
C HIS A 438 -6.74 13.93 20.48
N VAL A 439 -7.43 13.66 19.38
CA VAL A 439 -7.66 12.32 18.80
C VAL A 439 -8.32 11.34 19.79
N PRO A 440 -9.56 11.63 20.27
CA PRO A 440 -10.34 10.63 21.00
C PRO A 440 -10.60 9.42 20.10
N VAL A 441 -10.52 8.21 20.64
CA VAL A 441 -10.66 6.95 19.87
C VAL A 441 -11.93 6.94 18.99
N PRO A 442 -13.13 7.31 19.49
CA PRO A 442 -14.32 7.32 18.65
C PRO A 442 -14.23 8.29 17.47
N LEU A 443 -13.64 9.47 17.66
CA LEU A 443 -13.48 10.46 16.59
C LEU A 443 -12.42 10.04 15.58
N GLY A 444 -11.31 9.46 16.04
CA GLY A 444 -10.29 8.90 15.14
C GLY A 444 -10.86 7.76 14.28
N ALA A 445 -11.64 6.85 14.88
CA ALA A 445 -12.32 5.78 14.16
C ALA A 445 -13.37 6.31 13.19
N ALA A 446 -14.18 7.30 13.61
CA ALA A 446 -15.14 7.96 12.74
C ALA A 446 -14.46 8.69 11.57
N HIS A 447 -13.32 9.35 11.81
CA HIS A 447 -12.54 10.01 10.76
C HIS A 447 -12.02 9.00 9.73
N GLN A 448 -11.57 7.83 10.17
CA GLN A 448 -11.16 6.75 9.26
C GLN A 448 -12.35 6.18 8.46
N ALA A 449 -13.51 6.00 9.11
CA ALA A 449 -14.74 5.60 8.44
C ALA A 449 -15.19 6.64 7.39
N GLY A 450 -15.13 7.92 7.73
CA GLY A 450 -15.45 9.03 6.82
C GLY A 450 -14.51 9.10 5.61
N ALA A 451 -13.21 8.84 5.79
CA ALA A 451 -12.25 8.74 4.69
C ALA A 451 -12.66 7.64 3.69
N MET A 452 -13.14 6.51 4.21
CA MET A 452 -13.66 5.42 3.38
C MET A 452 -14.94 5.80 2.64
N LEU A 453 -15.83 6.60 3.23
CA LEU A 453 -17.04 7.11 2.56
C LEU A 453 -16.70 8.13 1.45
N VAL A 454 -15.72 9.00 1.65
CA VAL A 454 -15.21 9.90 0.61
C VAL A 454 -14.65 9.09 -0.57
N PHE A 455 -13.83 8.07 -0.27
CA PHE A 455 -13.28 7.19 -1.29
C PHE A 455 -14.36 6.40 -2.04
N ALA A 456 -15.35 5.83 -1.32
CA ALA A 456 -16.49 5.14 -1.91
C ALA A 456 -17.32 6.07 -2.82
N SER A 457 -17.53 7.32 -2.41
CA SER A 457 -18.24 8.32 -3.22
C SER A 457 -17.47 8.67 -4.50
N ALA A 458 -16.13 8.77 -4.43
CA ALA A 458 -15.29 8.97 -5.60
C ALA A 458 -15.35 7.79 -6.57
N LEU A 459 -15.33 6.55 -6.05
CA LEU A 459 -15.51 5.33 -6.86
C LEU A 459 -16.90 5.27 -7.51
N GLY A 460 -17.95 5.58 -6.76
CA GLY A 460 -19.33 5.66 -7.26
C GLY A 460 -19.49 6.70 -8.37
N LEU A 461 -18.88 7.88 -8.19
CA LEU A 461 -18.82 8.91 -9.24
C LEU A 461 -18.14 8.37 -10.50
N LEU A 462 -16.93 7.82 -10.37
CA LEU A 462 -16.17 7.26 -11.50
C LEU A 462 -16.89 6.10 -12.19
N HIS A 463 -17.63 5.26 -11.46
CA HIS A 463 -18.42 4.18 -12.02
C HIS A 463 -19.61 4.73 -12.81
N SER A 464 -20.33 5.72 -12.25
CA SER A 464 -21.51 6.31 -12.88
C SER A 464 -21.22 7.03 -14.20
N VAL A 465 -19.98 7.53 -14.40
CA VAL A 465 -19.52 8.18 -15.64
C VAL A 465 -18.66 7.26 -16.52
N ARG A 466 -18.70 5.95 -16.29
CA ARG A 466 -17.94 5.01 -17.12
C ARG A 466 -18.47 5.00 -18.56
N PRO A 467 -17.61 4.89 -19.58
CA PRO A 467 -18.05 4.81 -20.97
C PRO A 467 -19.04 3.67 -21.22
N ALA A 468 -20.04 3.89 -22.09
CA ALA A 468 -21.07 2.90 -22.44
C ALA A 468 -20.55 1.68 -23.21
N ALA A 469 -19.52 1.89 -24.02
CA ALA A 469 -18.68 0.86 -24.61
C ALA A 469 -17.22 1.27 -24.37
N ALA A 470 -16.27 0.33 -24.45
CA ALA A 470 -14.85 0.63 -24.34
C ALA A 470 -14.44 1.58 -25.48
N SER A 471 -14.55 2.88 -25.24
CA SER A 471 -13.98 3.91 -26.10
C SER A 471 -12.49 3.60 -26.25
N ARG A 472 -11.92 3.87 -27.44
CA ARG A 472 -10.49 3.65 -27.72
C ARG A 472 -9.58 4.27 -26.63
N ALA A 473 -10.06 5.30 -25.94
CA ALA A 473 -9.43 5.91 -24.76
C ALA A 473 -9.41 5.01 -23.49
N ALA A 474 -10.45 4.22 -23.21
CA ALA A 474 -10.44 3.24 -22.11
C ALA A 474 -9.44 2.09 -22.37
N ARG A 475 -9.26 1.72 -23.64
CA ARG A 475 -8.18 0.81 -24.08
C ARG A 475 -6.80 1.45 -23.87
N ALA A 476 -6.62 2.74 -24.17
CA ALA A 476 -5.37 3.47 -23.93
C ALA A 476 -5.03 3.64 -22.43
N VAL A 477 -6.01 3.86 -21.56
CA VAL A 477 -5.79 3.93 -20.10
C VAL A 477 -5.49 2.55 -19.51
N SER A 478 -6.10 1.47 -20.02
CA SER A 478 -5.70 0.10 -19.63
C SER A 478 -4.29 -0.27 -20.08
N ARG A 479 -3.79 0.35 -21.17
CA ARG A 479 -2.40 0.24 -21.64
C ARG A 479 -1.40 0.99 -20.75
N ALA A 480 -1.84 1.99 -19.99
CA ALA A 480 -0.98 2.83 -19.14
C ALA A 480 -1.06 2.50 -17.63
N ALA A 481 -2.10 1.78 -17.19
CA ALA A 481 -2.28 1.39 -15.79
C ALA A 481 -1.25 0.37 -15.25
N PRO A 482 -0.80 -0.68 -15.98
CA PRO A 482 0.24 -1.59 -15.50
C PRO A 482 1.60 -0.91 -15.25
N PRO A 483 2.14 -0.05 -16.14
CA PRO A 483 3.44 0.59 -15.88
C PRO A 483 3.37 1.60 -14.72
N LEU A 484 2.25 2.28 -14.49
CA LEU A 484 2.09 3.19 -13.34
C LEU A 484 1.89 2.46 -12.01
N GLY A 485 1.14 1.35 -12.00
CA GLY A 485 0.95 0.52 -10.81
C GLY A 485 2.21 -0.25 -10.40
N LEU A 486 2.93 -0.82 -11.37
CA LEU A 486 4.24 -1.44 -11.11
C LEU A 486 5.30 -0.40 -10.75
N ALA A 487 5.35 0.77 -11.39
CA ALA A 487 6.29 1.83 -11.01
C ALA A 487 5.99 2.39 -9.61
N ALA A 488 4.73 2.56 -9.22
CA ALA A 488 4.37 2.98 -7.87
C ALA A 488 4.70 1.91 -6.81
N THR A 489 4.45 0.64 -7.12
CA THR A 489 4.71 -0.48 -6.20
C THR A 489 6.21 -0.80 -6.13
N ALA A 490 6.95 -0.63 -7.23
CA ALA A 490 8.41 -0.75 -7.28
C ALA A 490 9.10 0.47 -6.67
N ALA A 491 8.56 1.68 -6.79
CA ALA A 491 9.10 2.88 -6.12
C ALA A 491 8.87 2.82 -4.61
N VAL A 492 7.69 2.36 -4.17
CA VAL A 492 7.43 2.10 -2.74
C VAL A 492 8.27 0.92 -2.26
N GLY A 493 8.36 -0.16 -3.02
CA GLY A 493 9.20 -1.33 -2.70
C GLY A 493 10.69 -0.98 -2.64
N TYR A 494 11.20 -0.16 -3.56
CA TYR A 494 12.58 0.33 -3.60
C TYR A 494 12.85 1.33 -2.47
N ALA A 495 11.93 2.26 -2.19
CA ALA A 495 12.05 3.13 -1.03
C ALA A 495 12.07 2.31 0.28
N VAL A 496 11.22 1.30 0.40
CA VAL A 496 11.16 0.42 1.59
C VAL A 496 12.39 -0.47 1.73
N THR A 497 13.00 -0.94 0.63
CA THR A 497 14.24 -1.76 0.71
C THR A 497 15.49 -0.92 0.92
N GLN A 498 15.49 0.36 0.53
CA GLN A 498 16.61 1.29 0.73
C GLN A 498 16.55 2.05 2.07
N MET A 499 15.43 1.95 2.81
CA MET A 499 15.24 2.59 4.12
C MET A 499 15.42 1.63 5.30
N LYS A 500 16.32 0.64 5.15
CA LYS A 500 16.85 -0.12 6.30
C LYS A 500 17.92 0.68 7.02
#